data_AF-A0A4P7UK02-F1
#
_entry.id   AF-A0A4P7UK02-F1
#
_cell.length_a   1.000
_cell.length_b   1.000
_cell.length_c   1.000
_cell.angle_alpha   90.00
_cell.angle_beta   90.00
_cell.angle_gamma   90.00
#
_symmetry.space_group_name_H-M   'P 1'
#
loop_
_entity.id
_entity.type
_entity.pdbx_description
1 polymer ?
#
loop_
_entity_poly.entity_id
_entity_poly.type
_entity_poly.pdbx_seq_one_letter_code
_entity_poly.pdbx_strand_id
1 'polypeptide(L)'
;MRVFFRRIWLAAFCLAVGVAALPAQARVVEGNVIMDQPMRENLCALTFDDGPSINTPHLLDMLEEYGIPATFFMLGNQAERHPDIVRRVLAEGHEVGNHSYSHPNLRVVSPARKEDELRRTDTILRNLGATPTFIRPPYGSYDASTEKIAEGLGLTVILWSMDSRDWQRLPDNYATLRNNRGTVYAPGTLRGIFLFHDSHKRTVDDLPRIIRDLRAGGCQRFVTVSDYLAGLMDPEPGLLMTRIKRGGPGAEEPSMVARHQVEGVHQSEELPPHSFPAGSSEIPLARSSTPWQLNEAPAADMGGQAALPGATAQPEQERARPVSNGAAQSRDGSALPAPQTPAS
;
A
#
# COMPACT_ATOMS: atom_id res chain seq x y z
N MET A 1 53.00 30.97 63.05
CA MET A 1 51.57 30.63 62.86
C MET A 1 51.16 31.14 61.48
N ARG A 2 50.90 30.24 60.52
CA ARG A 2 49.57 29.99 59.91
C ARG A 2 49.10 31.15 59.00
N VAL A 3 48.72 31.02 57.72
CA VAL A 3 48.41 29.91 56.79
C VAL A 3 48.52 30.47 55.36
N PHE A 4 49.11 29.70 54.44
CA PHE A 4 49.07 29.91 52.98
C PHE A 4 47.67 29.58 52.44
N PHE A 5 46.99 30.52 51.78
CA PHE A 5 45.81 30.19 50.96
C PHE A 5 46.25 29.92 49.51
N ARG A 6 46.39 28.64 49.17
CA ARG A 6 46.52 28.17 47.78
C ARG A 6 45.15 28.30 47.10
N ARG A 7 45.06 29.14 46.07
CA ARG A 7 43.95 29.15 45.12
C ARG A 7 44.07 27.91 44.23
N ILE A 8 43.17 26.95 44.41
CA ILE A 8 43.01 25.79 43.53
C ILE A 8 42.20 26.27 42.31
N TRP A 9 42.82 26.28 41.13
CA TRP A 9 42.11 26.42 39.87
C TRP A 9 41.54 25.05 39.50
N LEU A 10 40.22 24.86 39.62
CA LEU A 10 39.54 23.74 38.97
C LEU A 10 39.46 24.03 37.47
N ALA A 11 40.27 23.33 36.68
CA ALA A 11 40.08 23.25 35.24
C ALA A 11 38.90 22.31 34.98
N ALA A 12 37.75 22.86 34.59
CA ALA A 12 36.63 22.08 34.09
C ALA A 12 36.97 21.57 32.69
N PHE A 13 37.31 20.28 32.59
CA PHE A 13 37.49 19.60 31.32
C PHE A 13 36.11 19.20 30.80
N CYS A 14 35.46 20.08 30.03
CA CYS A 14 34.25 19.74 29.29
C CYS A 14 34.64 18.82 28.13
N LEU A 15 34.58 17.50 28.36
CA LEU A 15 34.67 16.50 27.30
C LEU A 15 33.37 16.58 26.48
N ALA A 16 33.40 17.36 25.39
CA ALA A 16 32.36 17.32 24.38
C ALA A 16 32.43 15.96 23.67
N VAL A 17 31.63 15.00 24.14
CA VAL A 17 31.37 13.78 23.38
C VAL A 17 30.47 14.18 22.22
N GLY A 18 31.07 14.40 21.06
CA GLY A 18 30.33 14.51 19.81
C GLY A 18 29.62 13.19 19.56
N VAL A 19 28.30 13.15 19.77
CA VAL A 19 27.47 12.09 19.20
C VAL A 19 27.46 12.33 17.70
N ALA A 20 28.42 11.73 16.99
CA ALA A 20 28.32 11.62 15.55
C ALA A 20 27.03 10.84 15.27
N ALA A 21 26.02 11.51 14.72
CA ALA A 21 24.86 10.85 14.17
C ALA A 21 25.39 9.85 13.13
N LEU A 22 25.27 8.56 13.44
CA LEU A 22 25.55 7.51 12.47
C LEU A 22 24.69 7.82 11.23
N PRO A 23 25.22 7.68 10.01
CA PRO A 23 24.40 7.77 8.81
C PRO A 23 23.27 6.75 8.99
N ALA A 24 22.04 7.26 8.96
CA ALA A 24 20.85 6.45 9.19
C ALA A 24 20.68 5.55 7.97
N GLN A 25 21.27 4.34 8.02
CA GLN A 25 21.10 3.31 6.99
C GLN A 25 19.65 3.32 6.50
N ALA A 26 19.44 3.35 5.18
CA ALA A 26 18.09 3.28 4.63
C ALA A 26 17.33 2.16 5.34
N ARG A 27 16.23 2.54 5.99
CA ARG A 27 15.39 1.55 6.65
C ARG A 27 14.76 0.71 5.54
N VAL A 28 15.02 -0.59 5.58
CA VAL A 28 14.35 -1.57 4.72
C VAL A 28 13.22 -2.19 5.51
N VAL A 29 12.01 -2.16 4.94
CA VAL A 29 10.80 -2.71 5.55
C VAL A 29 10.27 -3.81 4.63
N GLU A 30 10.77 -5.00 4.90
CA GLU A 30 10.42 -6.26 4.24
C GLU A 30 9.06 -6.79 4.71
N GLY A 31 8.42 -7.63 3.89
CA GLY A 31 7.13 -8.24 4.21
C GLY A 31 7.12 -8.98 5.55
N ASN A 32 8.18 -9.70 5.89
CA ASN A 32 8.28 -10.38 7.18
C ASN A 32 8.31 -9.40 8.37
N VAL A 33 8.99 -8.27 8.22
CA VAL A 33 9.05 -7.22 9.25
C VAL A 33 7.67 -6.56 9.42
N ILE A 34 6.97 -6.30 8.30
CA ILE A 34 5.58 -5.78 8.29
C ILE A 34 4.64 -6.70 9.08
N MET A 35 4.83 -8.02 8.95
CA MET A 35 3.98 -9.04 9.56
C MET A 35 4.23 -9.20 11.06
N ASP A 36 5.50 -9.14 11.47
CA ASP A 36 5.93 -9.33 12.86
C ASP A 36 5.66 -8.07 13.72
N GLN A 37 5.24 -6.96 13.10
CA GLN A 37 4.85 -5.75 13.82
C GLN A 37 3.66 -6.06 14.76
N PRO A 38 3.77 -5.71 16.06
CA PRO A 38 2.64 -5.82 16.97
C PRO A 38 1.58 -4.80 16.58
N MET A 39 0.34 -5.26 16.38
CA MET A 39 -0.79 -4.41 16.04
C MET A 39 -1.94 -4.67 17.00
N ARG A 40 -2.59 -3.60 17.47
CA ARG A 40 -3.83 -3.67 18.25
C ARG A 40 -5.05 -3.93 17.38
N GLU A 41 -4.99 -3.45 16.14
CA GLU A 41 -6.04 -3.57 15.14
C GLU A 41 -5.48 -4.28 13.89
N ASN A 42 -6.36 -4.93 13.15
CA ASN A 42 -6.04 -5.50 11.85
C ASN A 42 -6.09 -4.41 10.77
N LEU A 43 -4.97 -3.68 10.62
CA LEU A 43 -4.85 -2.63 9.60
C LEU A 43 -4.52 -3.21 8.22
N CYS A 44 -5.10 -2.63 7.17
CA CYS A 44 -4.76 -2.99 5.79
C CYS A 44 -4.39 -1.74 4.99
N ALA A 45 -3.16 -1.70 4.48
CA ALA A 45 -2.75 -0.67 3.53
C ALA A 45 -2.95 -1.19 2.11
N LEU A 46 -3.85 -0.55 1.36
CA LEU A 46 -3.96 -0.78 -0.08
C LEU A 46 -2.88 0.04 -0.77
N THR A 47 -2.04 -0.62 -1.55
CA THR A 47 -0.97 0.03 -2.30
C THR A 47 -1.05 -0.29 -3.77
N PHE A 48 -0.83 0.71 -4.61
CA PHE A 48 -0.93 0.61 -6.06
C PHE A 48 0.38 1.05 -6.72
N ASP A 49 0.98 0.16 -7.50
CA ASP A 49 2.21 0.39 -8.24
C ASP A 49 1.92 0.71 -9.72
N ASP A 50 2.94 1.25 -10.40
CA ASP A 50 3.00 1.57 -11.85
C ASP A 50 2.20 2.78 -12.36
N GLY A 51 1.35 3.36 -11.52
CA GLY A 51 0.61 4.58 -11.82
C GLY A 51 1.48 5.86 -11.86
N PRO A 52 0.85 7.02 -12.08
CA PRO A 52 -0.56 7.19 -12.45
C PRO A 52 -0.85 6.67 -13.87
N SER A 53 -2.04 6.13 -14.08
CA SER A 53 -2.54 5.61 -15.36
C SER A 53 -3.88 6.25 -15.72
N ILE A 54 -4.41 5.92 -16.90
CA ILE A 54 -5.77 6.33 -17.30
C ILE A 54 -6.87 5.80 -16.37
N ASN A 55 -6.60 4.74 -15.60
CA ASN A 55 -7.57 4.15 -14.67
C ASN A 55 -7.52 4.79 -13.28
N THR A 56 -6.41 5.46 -12.92
CA THR A 56 -6.23 6.06 -11.59
C THR A 56 -7.36 7.02 -11.20
N PRO A 57 -7.89 7.90 -12.09
CA PRO A 57 -9.01 8.77 -11.73
C PRO A 57 -10.27 8.00 -11.30
N HIS A 58 -10.59 6.90 -11.98
CA HIS A 58 -11.72 6.05 -11.61
C HIS A 58 -11.48 5.32 -10.30
N LEU A 59 -10.25 4.86 -10.06
CA LEU A 59 -9.86 4.28 -8.78
C LEU A 59 -10.05 5.28 -7.62
N LEU A 60 -9.65 6.53 -7.83
CA LEU A 60 -9.81 7.61 -6.86
C LEU A 60 -11.29 7.88 -6.53
N ASP A 61 -12.16 7.94 -7.55
CA ASP A 61 -13.61 8.10 -7.34
C ASP A 61 -14.17 7.00 -6.42
N MET A 62 -13.76 5.74 -6.64
CA MET A 62 -14.21 4.63 -5.81
C MET A 62 -13.60 4.67 -4.40
N LEU A 63 -12.31 5.03 -4.27
CA LEU A 63 -11.67 5.16 -2.96
C LEU A 63 -12.34 6.26 -2.12
N GLU A 64 -12.75 7.38 -2.74
CA GLU A 64 -13.54 8.43 -2.10
C GLU A 64 -14.91 7.89 -1.67
N GLU A 65 -15.63 7.17 -2.53
CA GLU A 65 -16.94 6.57 -2.22
C GLU A 65 -16.88 5.64 -0.99
N TYR A 66 -15.81 4.83 -0.89
CA TYR A 66 -15.62 3.92 0.23
C TYR A 66 -14.96 4.58 1.46
N GLY A 67 -14.48 5.81 1.34
CA GLY A 67 -13.72 6.52 2.39
C GLY A 67 -12.42 5.81 2.76
N ILE A 68 -11.70 5.27 1.77
CA ILE A 68 -10.49 4.46 1.98
C ILE A 68 -9.24 5.22 1.53
N PRO A 69 -8.30 5.53 2.44
CA PRO A 69 -6.98 6.02 2.05
C PRO A 69 -6.15 4.89 1.41
N ALA A 70 -5.18 5.27 0.58
CA ALA A 70 -4.31 4.35 -0.15
C ALA A 70 -2.94 5.00 -0.38
N THR A 71 -1.96 4.18 -0.74
CA THR A 71 -0.61 4.63 -1.10
C THR A 71 -0.29 4.27 -2.55
N PHE A 72 0.15 5.24 -3.36
CA PHE A 72 0.47 5.07 -4.77
C PHE A 72 1.98 5.15 -4.99
N PHE A 73 2.62 4.06 -5.40
CA PHE A 73 4.03 4.05 -5.79
C PHE A 73 4.12 4.36 -7.28
N MET A 74 4.46 5.61 -7.59
CA MET A 74 4.34 6.13 -8.94
C MET A 74 5.65 6.07 -9.72
N LEU A 75 5.53 5.76 -11.00
CA LEU A 75 6.62 5.89 -11.95
C LEU A 75 6.84 7.36 -12.30
N GLY A 76 8.10 7.79 -12.30
CA GLY A 76 8.46 9.18 -12.60
C GLY A 76 8.02 9.62 -14.01
N ASN A 77 8.15 8.74 -15.02
CA ASN A 77 7.72 9.05 -16.39
C ASN A 77 6.20 9.20 -16.52
N GLN A 78 5.41 8.52 -15.70
CA GLN A 78 3.95 8.64 -15.69
C GLN A 78 3.51 9.87 -14.90
N ALA A 79 4.15 10.15 -13.76
CA ALA A 79 3.92 11.38 -13.01
C ALA A 79 4.20 12.64 -13.84
N GLU A 80 5.25 12.63 -14.68
CA GLU A 80 5.56 13.71 -15.63
C GLU A 80 4.45 13.91 -16.68
N ARG A 81 3.83 12.82 -17.15
CA ARG A 81 2.76 12.86 -18.16
C ARG A 81 1.38 13.19 -17.60
N HIS A 82 1.12 12.84 -16.33
CA HIS A 82 -0.17 13.00 -15.68
C HIS A 82 -0.06 13.81 -14.37
N PRO A 83 0.48 15.03 -14.42
CA PRO A 83 0.73 15.82 -13.22
C PRO A 83 -0.57 16.28 -12.52
N ASP A 84 -1.68 16.35 -13.25
CA ASP A 84 -3.02 16.60 -12.72
C ASP A 84 -3.50 15.43 -11.84
N ILE A 85 -3.29 14.19 -12.27
CA ILE A 85 -3.65 13.00 -11.49
C ILE A 85 -2.84 12.94 -10.20
N VAL A 86 -1.53 13.19 -10.24
CA VAL A 86 -0.68 13.21 -9.03
C VAL A 86 -1.21 14.24 -8.02
N ARG A 87 -1.55 15.45 -8.46
CA ARG A 87 -2.11 16.48 -7.57
C ARG A 87 -3.46 16.08 -7.00
N ARG A 88 -4.30 15.39 -7.78
CA ARG A 88 -5.59 14.86 -7.32
C ARG A 88 -5.39 13.82 -6.22
N VAL A 89 -4.50 12.85 -6.43
CA VAL A 89 -4.12 11.84 -5.42
C VAL A 89 -3.76 12.51 -4.08
N LEU A 90 -2.92 13.56 -4.12
CA LEU A 90 -2.53 14.30 -2.92
C LEU A 90 -3.70 15.10 -2.31
N ALA A 91 -4.52 15.76 -3.12
CA ALA A 91 -5.63 16.58 -2.66
C ALA A 91 -6.74 15.76 -1.97
N GLU A 92 -6.88 14.49 -2.35
CA GLU A 92 -7.82 13.53 -1.76
C GLU A 92 -7.25 12.80 -0.53
N GLY A 93 -6.01 13.12 -0.14
CA GLY A 93 -5.41 12.63 1.11
C GLY A 93 -4.74 11.26 0.99
N HIS A 94 -4.46 10.80 -0.23
CA HIS A 94 -3.68 9.59 -0.46
C HIS A 94 -2.17 9.87 -0.35
N GLU A 95 -1.42 8.83 -0.06
CA GLU A 95 0.03 8.89 0.04
C GLU A 95 0.69 8.58 -1.31
N VAL A 96 1.81 9.26 -1.62
CA VAL A 96 2.59 9.03 -2.85
C VAL A 96 4.01 8.59 -2.50
N GLY A 97 4.41 7.44 -3.06
CA GLY A 97 5.76 6.89 -2.97
C GLY A 97 6.46 6.88 -4.34
N ASN A 98 7.77 6.68 -4.32
CA ASN A 98 8.61 6.61 -5.52
C ASN A 98 8.75 5.16 -6.02
N HIS A 99 8.53 4.93 -7.31
CA HIS A 99 8.64 3.61 -7.94
C HIS A 99 9.68 3.54 -9.07
N SER A 100 10.73 4.35 -9.01
CA SER A 100 11.70 4.60 -10.08
C SER A 100 11.10 5.36 -11.28
N TYR A 101 11.95 5.73 -12.26
CA TYR A 101 11.50 6.56 -13.37
C TYR A 101 10.87 5.76 -14.50
N SER A 102 11.49 4.63 -14.86
CA SER A 102 11.11 3.82 -16.03
C SER A 102 10.89 2.33 -15.72
N HIS A 103 10.76 1.98 -14.44
CA HIS A 103 10.53 0.61 -13.95
C HIS A 103 11.66 -0.42 -14.28
N PRO A 104 12.97 -0.08 -14.26
CA PRO A 104 14.01 -1.09 -14.42
C PRO A 104 14.15 -1.96 -13.17
N ASN A 105 14.66 -3.19 -13.34
CA ASN A 105 15.14 -3.96 -12.19
C ASN A 105 16.37 -3.27 -11.59
N LEU A 106 16.20 -2.63 -10.44
CA LEU A 106 17.25 -1.80 -9.84
C LEU A 106 18.49 -2.62 -9.54
N ARG A 107 18.38 -3.86 -9.04
CA ARG A 107 19.53 -4.75 -8.79
C ARG A 107 20.42 -5.03 -10.03
N VAL A 108 19.90 -4.88 -11.24
CA VAL A 108 20.61 -5.24 -12.49
C VAL A 108 21.25 -4.04 -13.17
N VAL A 109 20.63 -2.86 -13.09
CA VAL A 109 21.15 -1.67 -13.77
C VAL A 109 22.38 -1.08 -13.06
N SER A 110 23.17 -0.28 -13.79
CA SER A 110 24.38 0.34 -13.25
C SER A 110 24.06 1.31 -12.09
N PRO A 111 24.98 1.54 -11.14
CA PRO A 111 24.78 2.49 -10.05
C PRO A 111 24.35 3.89 -10.51
N ALA A 112 24.97 4.42 -11.57
CA ALA A 112 24.60 5.72 -12.14
C ALA A 112 23.16 5.73 -12.67
N ARG A 113 22.71 4.63 -13.30
CA ARG A 113 21.32 4.50 -13.74
C ARG A 113 20.36 4.38 -12.57
N LYS A 114 20.69 3.61 -11.52
CA LYS A 114 19.87 3.56 -10.29
C LYS A 114 19.66 4.96 -9.71
N GLU A 115 20.74 5.75 -9.64
CA GLU A 115 20.69 7.10 -9.08
C GLU A 115 19.81 8.03 -9.92
N ASP A 116 19.96 8.02 -11.25
CA ASP A 116 19.08 8.79 -12.15
C ASP A 116 17.60 8.40 -11.97
N GLU A 117 17.30 7.10 -12.01
CA GLU A 117 15.92 6.60 -11.92
C GLU A 117 15.24 7.02 -10.61
N LEU A 118 15.96 6.99 -9.48
CA LEU A 118 15.40 7.34 -8.17
C LEU A 118 15.36 8.86 -7.95
N ARG A 119 16.45 9.59 -8.22
CA ARG A 119 16.53 11.04 -7.99
C ARG A 119 15.60 11.82 -8.92
N ARG A 120 15.53 11.42 -10.20
CA ARG A 120 14.65 12.08 -11.17
C ARG A 120 13.19 11.94 -10.75
N THR A 121 12.78 10.74 -10.35
CA THR A 121 11.42 10.48 -9.88
C THR A 121 11.10 11.27 -8.61
N ASP A 122 12.00 11.25 -7.62
CA ASP A 122 11.81 12.01 -6.37
C ASP A 122 11.67 13.52 -6.65
N THR A 123 12.51 14.07 -7.53
CA THR A 123 12.43 15.48 -7.96
C THR A 123 11.09 15.81 -8.62
N ILE A 124 10.63 14.98 -9.55
CA ILE A 124 9.34 15.18 -10.24
C ILE A 124 8.19 15.15 -9.23
N LEU A 125 8.14 14.14 -8.37
CA LEU A 125 7.07 14.00 -7.38
C LEU A 125 7.06 15.19 -6.40
N ARG A 126 8.23 15.62 -5.91
CA ARG A 126 8.34 16.81 -5.04
C ARG A 126 7.89 18.09 -5.72
N ASN A 127 8.24 18.29 -7.00
CA ASN A 127 7.79 19.45 -7.77
C ASN A 127 6.27 19.45 -8.00
N LEU A 128 5.62 18.29 -7.94
CA LEU A 128 4.17 18.15 -8.01
C LEU A 128 3.47 18.29 -6.65
N GLY A 129 4.23 18.51 -5.57
CA GLY A 129 3.73 18.73 -4.21
C GLY A 129 3.73 17.49 -3.32
N ALA A 130 4.18 16.34 -3.83
CA ALA A 130 4.32 15.15 -2.99
C ALA A 130 5.54 15.30 -2.06
N THR A 131 5.52 14.58 -0.95
CA THR A 131 6.69 14.44 -0.06
C THR A 131 7.00 12.96 0.13
N PRO A 132 7.54 12.26 -0.88
CA PRO A 132 7.82 10.84 -0.76
C PRO A 132 8.77 10.58 0.41
N THR A 133 8.39 9.63 1.25
CA THR A 133 9.19 9.06 2.35
C THR A 133 9.58 7.62 2.06
N PHE A 134 9.00 7.03 1.01
CA PHE A 134 9.18 5.63 0.64
C PHE A 134 9.59 5.48 -0.82
N ILE A 135 10.43 4.47 -1.07
CA ILE A 135 10.59 3.86 -2.38
C ILE A 135 10.11 2.42 -2.33
N ARG A 136 9.40 1.99 -3.36
CA ARG A 136 9.21 0.57 -3.65
C ARG A 136 10.04 0.22 -4.88
N PRO A 137 11.03 -0.67 -4.81
CA PRO A 137 11.80 -1.06 -5.98
C PRO A 137 10.92 -1.84 -6.96
N PRO A 138 10.98 -1.57 -8.28
CA PRO A 138 10.41 -2.46 -9.29
C PRO A 138 10.77 -3.93 -9.04
N TYR A 139 9.77 -4.81 -9.17
CA TYR A 139 9.89 -6.25 -8.91
C TYR A 139 10.31 -6.63 -7.47
N GLY A 140 10.30 -5.68 -6.53
CA GLY A 140 10.89 -5.86 -5.19
C GLY A 140 12.41 -6.12 -5.22
N SER A 141 13.09 -5.80 -6.33
CA SER A 141 14.47 -6.19 -6.57
C SER A 141 15.43 -5.00 -6.41
N TYR A 142 16.24 -5.06 -5.37
CA TYR A 142 17.19 -4.00 -4.99
C TYR A 142 18.50 -4.59 -4.44
N ASP A 143 19.48 -3.72 -4.18
CA ASP A 143 20.77 -4.06 -3.56
C ASP A 143 21.27 -2.93 -2.65
N ALA A 144 22.40 -3.13 -1.98
CA ALA A 144 22.99 -2.14 -1.08
C ALA A 144 23.28 -0.78 -1.74
N SER A 145 23.52 -0.76 -3.06
CA SER A 145 23.64 0.51 -3.81
C SER A 145 22.30 1.24 -3.89
N THR A 146 21.21 0.51 -4.07
CA THR A 146 19.85 1.05 -4.09
C THR A 146 19.48 1.62 -2.72
N GLU A 147 19.78 0.88 -1.64
CA GLU A 147 19.57 1.32 -0.25
C GLU A 147 20.32 2.63 0.04
N LYS A 148 21.60 2.72 -0.32
CA LYS A 148 22.39 3.94 -0.11
C LYS A 148 21.84 5.16 -0.86
N ILE A 149 21.32 4.96 -2.07
CA ILE A 149 20.68 6.05 -2.83
C ILE A 149 19.38 6.47 -2.16
N ALA A 150 18.56 5.51 -1.72
CA ALA A 150 17.33 5.77 -0.99
C ALA A 150 17.60 6.56 0.31
N GLU A 151 18.60 6.16 1.09
CA GLU A 151 19.07 6.89 2.28
C GLU A 151 19.44 8.34 1.95
N GLY A 152 20.23 8.56 0.89
CA GLY A 152 20.63 9.89 0.45
C GLY A 152 19.47 10.77 -0.07
N LEU A 153 18.30 10.18 -0.31
CA LEU A 153 17.05 10.87 -0.64
C LEU A 153 16.08 10.96 0.54
N GLY A 154 16.43 10.41 1.71
CA GLY A 154 15.54 10.32 2.87
C GLY A 154 14.38 9.34 2.67
N LEU A 155 14.56 8.33 1.82
CA LEU A 155 13.55 7.36 1.44
C LEU A 155 13.81 6.01 2.15
N THR A 156 12.74 5.43 2.68
CA THR A 156 12.71 4.07 3.23
C THR A 156 12.35 3.09 2.12
N VAL A 157 13.08 1.98 2.01
CA VAL A 157 12.73 0.89 1.08
C VAL A 157 11.56 0.11 1.67
N ILE A 158 10.41 0.11 1.00
CA ILE A 158 9.18 -0.58 1.46
C ILE A 158 8.75 -1.61 0.42
N LEU A 159 8.52 -2.85 0.87
CA LEU A 159 7.90 -3.88 0.03
C LEU A 159 6.40 -4.03 0.41
N TRP A 160 5.95 -5.27 0.47
CA TRP A 160 4.58 -5.66 0.80
C TRP A 160 4.63 -6.93 1.64
N SER A 161 3.58 -7.16 2.41
CA SER A 161 3.38 -8.44 3.10
C SER A 161 2.49 -9.40 2.31
N MET A 162 1.61 -8.87 1.46
CA MET A 162 0.65 -9.63 0.65
C MET A 162 0.75 -9.21 -0.82
N ASP A 163 1.11 -10.15 -1.69
CA ASP A 163 1.11 -9.97 -3.14
C ASP A 163 -0.21 -10.46 -3.73
N SER A 164 -0.99 -9.58 -4.35
CA SER A 164 -2.25 -9.98 -5.00
C SER A 164 -2.04 -10.75 -6.30
N ARG A 165 -0.87 -10.58 -6.95
CA ARG A 165 -0.59 -11.09 -8.31
C ARG A 165 -1.64 -10.69 -9.35
N ASP A 166 -2.31 -9.57 -9.12
CA ASP A 166 -3.34 -9.02 -9.99
C ASP A 166 -2.85 -8.80 -11.43
N TRP A 167 -1.56 -8.51 -11.62
CA TRP A 167 -0.86 -8.41 -12.91
C TRP A 167 -0.84 -9.73 -13.71
N GLN A 168 -0.98 -10.89 -13.05
CA GLN A 168 -1.07 -12.20 -13.68
C GLN A 168 -2.51 -12.69 -13.80
N ARG A 169 -3.23 -12.73 -12.67
CA ARG A 169 -4.62 -13.17 -12.57
C ARG A 169 -5.22 -12.62 -11.27
N LEU A 170 -6.47 -12.16 -11.32
CA LEU A 170 -7.20 -11.75 -10.12
C LEU A 170 -7.40 -12.95 -9.17
N PRO A 171 -7.08 -12.82 -7.87
CA PRO A 171 -7.38 -13.84 -6.86
C PRO A 171 -8.86 -14.19 -6.81
N ASP A 172 -9.18 -15.46 -6.57
CA ASP A 172 -10.58 -15.88 -6.38
C ASP A 172 -11.17 -15.30 -5.08
N ASN A 173 -10.34 -15.13 -4.04
CA ASN A 173 -10.69 -14.48 -2.78
C ASN A 173 -9.48 -13.78 -2.12
N TYR A 174 -9.56 -12.46 -1.94
CA TYR A 174 -8.46 -11.68 -1.36
C TYR A 174 -8.20 -11.97 0.12
N ALA A 175 -9.16 -12.54 0.85
CA ALA A 175 -8.98 -12.96 2.25
C ALA A 175 -8.01 -14.14 2.41
N THR A 176 -7.76 -14.88 1.32
CA THR A 176 -6.96 -16.11 1.31
C THR A 176 -5.57 -15.93 0.71
N LEU A 177 -5.17 -14.67 0.46
CA LEU A 177 -3.81 -14.38 0.02
C LEU A 177 -2.79 -14.95 1.01
N ARG A 178 -1.64 -15.35 0.47
CA ARG A 178 -0.52 -15.86 1.26
C ARG A 178 0.46 -14.73 1.48
N ASN A 179 0.96 -14.61 2.70
CA ASN A 179 2.05 -13.69 2.98
C ASN A 179 3.37 -14.16 2.36
N ASN A 180 4.44 -13.39 2.52
CA ASN A 180 5.75 -13.73 1.98
C ASN A 180 6.38 -15.01 2.58
N ARG A 181 5.80 -15.58 3.65
CA ARG A 181 6.17 -16.89 4.22
C ARG A 181 5.32 -18.04 3.67
N GLY A 182 4.39 -17.77 2.76
CA GLY A 182 3.44 -18.75 2.23
C GLY A 182 2.25 -19.05 3.15
N THR A 183 2.09 -18.30 4.24
CA THR A 183 1.05 -18.52 5.26
C THR A 183 -0.22 -17.74 4.93
N VAL A 184 -1.37 -18.39 5.08
CA VAL A 184 -2.68 -17.73 5.06
C VAL A 184 -3.02 -17.31 6.49
N TYR A 185 -3.59 -16.13 6.66
CA TYR A 185 -4.04 -15.65 7.96
C TYR A 185 -5.14 -16.53 8.57
N ALA A 186 -5.16 -16.61 9.90
CA ALA A 186 -6.31 -17.18 10.59
C ALA A 186 -7.55 -16.32 10.27
N PRO A 187 -8.75 -16.94 10.12
CA PRO A 187 -9.98 -16.20 9.89
C PRO A 187 -10.15 -15.05 10.89
N GLY A 188 -10.46 -13.85 10.40
CA GLY A 188 -10.67 -12.67 11.24
C GLY A 188 -9.38 -11.96 11.69
N THR A 189 -8.19 -12.35 11.19
CA THR A 189 -6.89 -11.75 11.60
C THR A 189 -6.13 -11.09 10.46
N LEU A 190 -6.74 -10.99 9.26
CA LEU A 190 -6.06 -10.47 8.07
C LEU A 190 -5.66 -9.00 8.23
N ARG A 191 -4.36 -8.73 8.03
CA ARG A 191 -3.75 -7.41 8.08
C ARG A 191 -2.54 -7.33 7.15
N GLY A 192 -2.03 -6.15 6.89
CA GLY A 192 -0.76 -5.96 6.20
C GLY A 192 -0.76 -4.87 5.13
N ILE A 193 0.30 -4.87 4.33
CA ILE A 193 0.47 -4.01 3.17
C ILE A 193 0.25 -4.87 1.91
N PHE A 194 -0.76 -4.51 1.12
CA PHE A 194 -1.22 -5.27 -0.03
C PHE A 194 -0.76 -4.62 -1.33
N LEU A 195 -0.07 -5.38 -2.17
CA LEU A 195 0.41 -4.95 -3.48
C LEU A 195 -0.66 -5.18 -4.56
N PHE A 196 -1.00 -4.10 -5.27
CA PHE A 196 -1.86 -4.07 -6.46
C PHE A 196 -1.23 -3.13 -7.51
N HIS A 197 -1.79 -3.11 -8.72
CA HIS A 197 -1.35 -2.24 -9.80
C HIS A 197 -2.55 -1.51 -10.42
N ASP A 198 -2.58 -0.17 -10.32
CA ASP A 198 -3.67 0.64 -10.89
C ASP A 198 -3.49 0.89 -12.40
N SER A 199 -2.37 0.46 -12.98
CA SER A 199 -2.16 0.36 -14.43
C SER A 199 -3.07 -0.70 -15.08
N HIS A 200 -3.65 -1.60 -14.30
CA HIS A 200 -4.55 -2.65 -14.76
C HIS A 200 -6.01 -2.33 -14.47
N LYS A 201 -6.79 -2.05 -15.53
CA LYS A 201 -8.24 -1.77 -15.40
C LYS A 201 -8.99 -2.85 -14.61
N ARG A 202 -8.67 -4.12 -14.85
CA ARG A 202 -9.31 -5.25 -14.13
C ARG A 202 -9.09 -5.20 -12.62
N THR A 203 -7.97 -4.66 -12.15
CA THR A 203 -7.69 -4.51 -10.72
C THR A 203 -8.53 -3.37 -10.14
N VAL A 204 -8.57 -2.24 -10.86
CA VAL A 204 -9.36 -1.07 -10.48
C VAL A 204 -10.85 -1.43 -10.39
N ASP A 205 -11.40 -2.06 -11.43
CA ASP A 205 -12.81 -2.47 -11.49
C ASP A 205 -13.20 -3.45 -10.36
N ASP A 206 -12.22 -4.18 -9.82
CA ASP A 206 -12.43 -5.22 -8.82
C ASP A 206 -12.24 -4.71 -7.38
N LEU A 207 -11.98 -3.41 -7.20
CA LEU A 207 -11.86 -2.77 -5.89
C LEU A 207 -13.04 -3.09 -4.93
N PRO A 208 -14.32 -3.09 -5.35
CA PRO A 208 -15.42 -3.46 -4.47
C PRO A 208 -15.25 -4.87 -3.87
N ARG A 209 -14.74 -5.81 -4.67
CA ARG A 209 -14.46 -7.18 -4.23
C ARG A 209 -13.24 -7.25 -3.31
N ILE A 210 -12.18 -6.52 -3.64
CA ILE A 210 -11.00 -6.37 -2.78
C ILE A 210 -11.45 -5.92 -1.38
N ILE A 211 -12.20 -4.82 -1.29
CA ILE A 211 -12.66 -4.26 -0.01
C ILE A 211 -13.51 -5.26 0.77
N ARG A 212 -14.50 -5.87 0.09
CA ARG A 212 -15.41 -6.86 0.70
C ARG A 212 -14.64 -8.04 1.26
N ASP A 213 -13.77 -8.65 0.46
CA ASP A 213 -13.03 -9.86 0.83
C ASP A 213 -12.03 -9.55 1.96
N LEU A 214 -11.32 -8.42 1.91
CA LEU A 214 -10.40 -8.03 2.98
C LEU A 214 -11.13 -7.78 4.30
N ARG A 215 -12.27 -7.08 4.29
CA ARG A 215 -13.12 -6.90 5.49
C ARG A 215 -13.60 -8.24 6.04
N ALA A 216 -14.08 -9.15 5.17
CA ALA A 216 -14.47 -10.50 5.58
C ALA A 216 -13.31 -11.33 6.16
N GLY A 217 -12.09 -11.09 5.69
CA GLY A 217 -10.86 -11.68 6.23
C GLY A 217 -10.45 -11.16 7.61
N GLY A 218 -11.09 -10.10 8.11
CA GLY A 218 -10.80 -9.50 9.42
C GLY A 218 -10.11 -8.15 9.36
N CYS A 219 -9.98 -7.55 8.17
CA CYS A 219 -9.49 -6.19 8.05
C CYS A 219 -10.43 -5.20 8.77
N GLN A 220 -9.93 -4.54 9.81
CA GLN A 220 -10.71 -3.62 10.63
C GLN A 220 -10.68 -2.20 10.08
N ARG A 221 -9.53 -1.77 9.53
CA ARG A 221 -9.35 -0.40 9.06
C ARG A 221 -8.38 -0.33 7.89
N PHE A 222 -8.73 0.47 6.89
CA PHE A 222 -7.84 0.79 5.79
C PHE A 222 -7.04 2.05 6.09
N VAL A 223 -5.75 2.03 5.75
CA VAL A 223 -4.77 3.06 6.13
C VAL A 223 -3.73 3.27 5.03
N THR A 224 -2.98 4.37 5.09
CA THR A 224 -1.76 4.54 4.27
C THR A 224 -0.62 3.66 4.79
N VAL A 225 0.48 3.54 4.04
CA VAL A 225 1.69 2.84 4.50
C VAL A 225 2.29 3.55 5.70
N SER A 226 2.37 4.89 5.68
CA SER A 226 2.84 5.67 6.84
C SER A 226 2.03 5.35 8.11
N ASP A 227 0.69 5.36 8.02
CA ASP A 227 -0.20 5.08 9.14
C ASP A 227 -0.07 3.63 9.63
N TYR A 228 0.10 2.67 8.70
CA TYR A 228 0.35 1.27 9.05
C TYR A 228 1.65 1.14 9.87
N LEU A 229 2.74 1.76 9.42
CA LEU A 229 4.05 1.66 10.08
C LEU A 229 4.12 2.47 11.39
N ALA A 230 3.38 3.56 11.51
CA ALA A 230 3.18 4.25 12.78
C ALA A 230 2.48 3.35 13.82
N GLY A 231 1.80 2.28 13.35
CA GLY A 231 1.23 1.23 14.19
C GLY A 231 0.17 1.74 15.16
N LEU A 232 -0.44 2.91 14.84
CA LEU A 232 -1.34 3.72 15.66
C LEU A 232 -1.41 3.23 17.11
N MET A 233 -0.37 3.60 17.86
CA MET A 233 -0.32 3.52 19.31
C MET A 233 -1.11 4.66 19.98
N ASP A 234 -1.99 5.36 19.26
CA ASP A 234 -2.94 6.29 19.86
C ASP A 234 -4.28 5.60 20.13
N PRO A 235 -4.83 5.70 21.34
CA PRO A 235 -6.25 5.40 21.57
C PRO A 235 -7.05 6.44 20.77
N GLU A 236 -7.86 5.99 19.81
CA GLU A 236 -8.93 6.73 19.13
C GLU A 236 -8.81 8.27 19.15
N PRO A 237 -8.49 8.95 18.03
CA PRO A 237 -9.08 10.26 17.83
C PRO A 237 -10.58 10.03 17.63
N GLY A 238 -11.32 10.07 18.73
CA GLY A 238 -12.76 9.90 18.72
C GLY A 238 -13.38 10.81 17.66
N LEU A 239 -14.29 10.23 16.87
CA LEU A 239 -15.33 10.96 16.14
C LEU A 239 -14.94 12.38 15.68
N LEU A 240 -14.24 12.46 14.54
CA LEU A 240 -14.35 13.63 13.66
C LEU A 240 -15.00 13.22 12.32
N MET A 241 -16.08 12.45 12.43
CA MET A 241 -17.18 12.57 11.48
C MET A 241 -17.91 13.89 11.77
N THR A 242 -17.41 14.96 11.17
CA THR A 242 -18.18 16.05 10.53
C THR A 242 -17.17 17.11 10.11
N ARG A 243 -16.76 17.07 8.84
CA ARG A 243 -16.09 18.20 8.19
C ARG A 243 -17.11 19.34 8.13
N ILE A 244 -17.07 20.23 9.12
CA ILE A 244 -17.66 21.57 8.99
C ILE A 244 -17.00 22.18 7.75
N LYS A 245 -17.81 22.48 6.73
CA LYS A 245 -17.42 23.35 5.62
C LYS A 245 -16.82 24.63 6.21
N ARG A 246 -15.50 24.82 6.14
CA ARG A 246 -14.93 26.17 6.27
C ARG A 246 -15.33 26.94 5.02
N GLY A 247 -16.41 27.71 5.16
CA GLY A 247 -16.65 28.88 4.32
C GLY A 247 -15.50 29.89 4.49
N GLY A 248 -15.27 30.68 3.44
CA GLY A 248 -14.19 31.64 3.33
C GLY A 248 -14.20 32.77 4.37
N PRO A 249 -13.20 33.67 4.33
CA PRO A 249 -12.90 34.58 5.42
C PRO A 249 -13.87 35.78 5.41
N GLY A 250 -14.48 36.06 6.56
CA GLY A 250 -15.16 37.33 6.79
C GLY A 250 -16.24 37.30 7.86
N ALA A 251 -16.10 38.18 8.84
CA ALA A 251 -17.12 38.72 9.74
C ALA A 251 -17.43 37.98 11.06
N GLU A 252 -16.74 38.45 12.11
CA GLU A 252 -17.24 39.02 13.38
C GLU A 252 -18.14 38.21 14.36
N GLU A 253 -17.74 38.28 15.64
CA GLU A 253 -18.50 37.82 16.82
C GLU A 253 -19.84 38.56 17.00
N PRO A 254 -20.84 37.92 17.64
CA PRO A 254 -22.21 38.42 17.62
C PRO A 254 -22.40 39.61 18.57
N SER A 255 -22.61 40.78 17.98
CA SER A 255 -23.15 41.95 18.67
C SER A 255 -24.67 41.84 18.80
N MET A 256 -25.14 42.04 20.04
CA MET A 256 -26.55 42.09 20.44
C MET A 256 -27.32 43.14 19.64
N VAL A 257 -28.43 42.78 19.00
CA VAL A 257 -29.39 43.79 18.53
C VAL A 257 -30.84 43.39 18.81
N ALA A 258 -31.49 44.30 19.53
CA ALA A 258 -32.92 44.37 19.75
C ALA A 258 -33.69 44.52 18.44
N ARG A 259 -34.86 43.90 18.38
CA ARG A 259 -35.84 44.02 17.31
C ARG A 259 -36.22 45.50 17.08
N HIS A 260 -36.29 45.93 15.82
CA HIS A 260 -37.34 46.79 15.30
C HIS A 260 -37.49 46.62 13.78
N GLN A 261 -38.75 46.67 13.35
CA GLN A 261 -39.27 46.51 11.99
C GLN A 261 -38.83 47.63 11.05
N VAL A 262 -38.93 47.41 9.73
CA VAL A 262 -39.77 48.19 8.78
C VAL A 262 -39.74 47.52 7.38
N GLU A 263 -40.91 47.50 6.76
CA GLU A 263 -41.27 47.02 5.42
C GLU A 263 -40.66 47.85 4.28
N GLY A 264 -40.57 47.27 3.08
CA GLY A 264 -40.27 48.02 1.86
C GLY A 264 -40.08 47.15 0.62
N VAL A 265 -41.19 46.92 -0.10
CA VAL A 265 -41.26 46.31 -1.44
C VAL A 265 -40.66 47.26 -2.48
N HIS A 266 -39.87 46.76 -3.44
CA HIS A 266 -39.88 47.24 -4.83
C HIS A 266 -39.39 46.15 -5.81
N GLN A 267 -40.23 45.87 -6.81
CA GLN A 267 -39.98 45.09 -8.02
C GLN A 267 -39.26 45.94 -9.08
N SER A 268 -38.47 45.29 -9.94
CA SER A 268 -38.26 45.54 -11.39
C SER A 268 -36.95 44.86 -11.82
N GLU A 269 -36.74 44.23 -12.96
CA GLU A 269 -37.50 43.91 -14.18
C GLU A 269 -36.62 42.91 -14.98
N GLU A 270 -37.25 42.05 -15.76
CA GLU A 270 -36.64 41.11 -16.73
C GLU A 270 -36.03 41.81 -17.97
N LEU A 271 -35.01 41.19 -18.57
CA LEU A 271 -34.78 41.18 -20.02
C LEU A 271 -34.16 39.82 -20.47
N PRO A 272 -34.78 39.08 -21.41
CA PRO A 272 -34.19 37.97 -22.17
C PRO A 272 -34.11 38.33 -23.69
N PRO A 273 -33.84 37.40 -24.65
CA PRO A 273 -32.93 36.24 -24.71
C PRO A 273 -32.07 36.22 -26.02
N HIS A 274 -31.01 35.42 -26.08
CA HIS A 274 -30.53 34.84 -27.35
C HIS A 274 -30.09 33.36 -27.21
N SER A 275 -31.03 32.48 -27.54
CA SER A 275 -30.92 31.23 -28.34
C SER A 275 -29.56 30.54 -28.51
N PHE A 276 -29.49 29.25 -28.14
CA PHE A 276 -29.36 28.06 -29.03
C PHE A 276 -29.33 26.75 -28.17
N PRO A 277 -29.63 25.56 -28.73
CA PRO A 277 -30.71 24.70 -28.26
C PRO A 277 -30.31 23.47 -27.44
N ALA A 278 -31.34 22.93 -26.79
CA ALA A 278 -31.37 21.70 -26.00
C ALA A 278 -31.05 20.43 -26.81
N GLY A 279 -30.26 19.55 -26.18
CA GLY A 279 -30.22 18.11 -26.44
C GLY A 279 -30.47 17.39 -25.12
N SER A 280 -31.73 17.00 -24.91
CA SER A 280 -32.26 16.31 -23.75
C SER A 280 -31.97 14.82 -23.78
N SER A 281 -31.49 14.27 -22.68
CA SER A 281 -31.87 12.92 -22.24
C SER A 281 -31.89 12.88 -20.71
N GLU A 282 -33.05 12.49 -20.20
CA GLU A 282 -33.52 12.56 -18.83
C GLU A 282 -32.72 11.65 -17.88
N ILE A 283 -32.44 12.17 -16.68
CA ILE A 283 -31.95 11.41 -15.52
C ILE A 283 -33.16 11.12 -14.62
N PRO A 284 -33.55 9.86 -14.39
CA PRO A 284 -34.50 9.55 -13.33
C PRO A 284 -33.76 9.45 -11.99
N LEU A 285 -33.97 10.46 -11.14
CA LEU A 285 -33.75 10.35 -9.70
C LEU A 285 -34.85 9.44 -9.11
N ALA A 286 -34.47 8.27 -8.61
CA ALA A 286 -35.33 7.48 -7.73
C ALA A 286 -34.69 7.38 -6.35
N ARG A 287 -35.29 8.12 -5.40
CA ARG A 287 -35.16 7.90 -3.96
C ARG A 287 -35.99 6.66 -3.60
N SER A 288 -35.42 5.71 -2.86
CA SER A 288 -36.20 4.84 -1.96
C SER A 288 -35.28 4.01 -1.08
N SER A 289 -35.29 4.34 0.21
CA SER A 289 -34.72 3.60 1.33
C SER A 289 -35.58 2.38 1.69
N THR A 290 -35.00 1.17 1.59
CA THR A 290 -35.42 0.03 2.42
C THR A 290 -34.25 -0.96 2.59
N PRO A 291 -34.04 -1.57 3.77
CA PRO A 291 -32.91 -2.45 4.03
C PRO A 291 -33.09 -3.84 3.40
N TRP A 292 -32.00 -4.43 2.93
CA TRP A 292 -31.94 -5.79 2.38
C TRP A 292 -32.23 -6.83 3.48
N GLN A 293 -33.33 -7.58 3.31
CA GLN A 293 -33.62 -8.80 4.06
C GLN A 293 -33.16 -10.02 3.25
N LEU A 294 -32.43 -10.92 3.91
CA LEU A 294 -32.05 -12.24 3.41
C LEU A 294 -33.30 -13.12 3.30
N ASN A 295 -33.63 -13.59 2.11
CA ASN A 295 -34.59 -14.68 1.93
C ASN A 295 -33.85 -15.99 1.68
N GLU A 296 -34.10 -16.94 2.57
CA GLU A 296 -33.75 -18.34 2.45
C GLU A 296 -34.41 -18.97 1.21
N ALA A 297 -33.64 -19.75 0.45
CA ALA A 297 -34.18 -20.58 -0.62
C ALA A 297 -34.77 -21.88 -0.03
N PRO A 298 -35.92 -22.36 -0.51
CA PRO A 298 -36.58 -23.53 0.05
C PRO A 298 -35.90 -24.84 -0.37
N ALA A 299 -35.89 -25.78 0.58
CA ALA A 299 -35.54 -27.17 0.39
C ALA A 299 -36.47 -27.85 -0.62
N ALA A 300 -35.90 -28.64 -1.53
CA ALA A 300 -36.63 -29.61 -2.34
C ALA A 300 -36.47 -31.00 -1.72
N ASP A 301 -37.59 -31.55 -1.26
CA ASP A 301 -37.76 -32.92 -0.78
C ASP A 301 -37.99 -33.90 -1.94
N MET A 302 -37.70 -35.16 -1.63
CA MET A 302 -37.51 -36.35 -2.43
C MET A 302 -38.78 -36.96 -3.04
N GLY A 303 -38.59 -37.78 -4.09
CA GLY A 303 -39.52 -38.86 -4.40
C GLY A 303 -39.31 -39.53 -5.76
N GLY A 304 -38.86 -40.80 -5.77
CA GLY A 304 -39.05 -41.68 -6.94
C GLY A 304 -38.00 -42.77 -7.16
N GLN A 305 -38.23 -43.94 -6.54
CA GLN A 305 -37.51 -45.22 -6.65
C GLN A 305 -37.32 -45.76 -8.08
N ALA A 306 -36.21 -46.49 -8.35
CA ALA A 306 -36.21 -47.97 -8.43
C ALA A 306 -34.91 -48.59 -9.02
N ALA A 307 -34.50 -49.70 -8.37
CA ALA A 307 -33.81 -50.90 -8.89
C ALA A 307 -32.28 -50.91 -9.17
N LEU A 308 -31.55 -51.58 -8.26
CA LEU A 308 -30.30 -52.33 -8.48
C LEU A 308 -30.62 -53.74 -9.05
N PRO A 309 -29.68 -54.48 -9.68
CA PRO A 309 -28.73 -55.32 -8.92
C PRO A 309 -27.32 -55.57 -9.55
N GLY A 310 -26.38 -56.00 -8.70
CA GLY A 310 -25.15 -56.74 -9.05
C GLY A 310 -23.85 -56.07 -8.56
N ALA A 311 -23.31 -56.44 -7.39
CA ALA A 311 -22.20 -57.40 -7.20
C ALA A 311 -20.88 -56.92 -7.83
N THR A 312 -19.72 -56.75 -7.18
CA THR A 312 -19.11 -57.40 -6.00
C THR A 312 -17.86 -56.58 -5.57
N ALA A 313 -17.32 -56.92 -4.41
CA ALA A 313 -16.37 -56.14 -3.61
C ALA A 313 -14.88 -56.17 -4.02
N GLN A 314 -14.18 -55.17 -3.46
CA GLN A 314 -12.79 -55.12 -2.94
C GLN A 314 -11.71 -54.31 -3.69
N PRO A 315 -10.74 -53.72 -2.94
CA PRO A 315 -10.05 -52.49 -3.32
C PRO A 315 -8.62 -52.73 -3.83
N GLU A 316 -8.19 -51.92 -4.81
CA GLU A 316 -6.79 -51.84 -5.22
C GLU A 316 -6.00 -50.94 -4.26
N GLN A 317 -5.15 -51.59 -3.44
CA GLN A 317 -3.93 -51.00 -2.91
C GLN A 317 -2.86 -51.07 -3.99
N GLU A 318 -2.39 -49.92 -4.50
CA GLU A 318 -1.17 -49.89 -5.30
C GLU A 318 0.05 -49.64 -4.42
N ARG A 319 1.04 -50.50 -4.64
CA ARG A 319 2.21 -50.79 -3.82
C ARG A 319 3.35 -49.84 -4.13
N ALA A 320 4.03 -49.42 -3.08
CA ALA A 320 5.45 -49.08 -3.13
C ALA A 320 6.28 -50.31 -3.55
N ARG A 321 7.30 -50.11 -4.40
CA ARG A 321 8.41 -51.05 -4.58
C ARG A 321 9.76 -50.34 -4.32
N PRO A 322 10.69 -50.98 -3.60
CA PRO A 322 12.03 -50.50 -3.35
C PRO A 322 13.02 -51.02 -4.40
N VAL A 323 14.18 -50.36 -4.56
CA VAL A 323 15.33 -50.92 -5.27
C VAL A 323 16.57 -50.83 -4.39
N SER A 324 17.29 -51.95 -4.38
CA SER A 324 18.35 -52.41 -3.49
C SER A 324 19.76 -51.99 -3.92
N ASN A 325 20.67 -52.06 -2.93
CA ASN A 325 22.13 -52.04 -3.03
C ASN A 325 22.70 -53.03 -4.07
N GLY A 326 23.82 -52.63 -4.67
CA GLY A 326 24.78 -53.50 -5.37
C GLY A 326 26.18 -52.89 -5.37
N ALA A 327 27.12 -53.57 -4.69
CA ALA A 327 28.54 -53.26 -4.66
C ALA A 327 29.29 -54.04 -5.75
N ALA A 328 30.35 -53.46 -6.32
CA ALA A 328 31.44 -54.19 -6.98
C ALA A 328 32.72 -53.33 -7.03
N GLN A 329 33.87 -53.96 -6.75
CA GLN A 329 35.22 -53.41 -6.62
C GLN A 329 36.07 -53.59 -7.89
N SER A 330 37.02 -52.65 -8.11
CA SER A 330 38.41 -52.78 -8.65
C SER A 330 38.61 -53.29 -10.11
N ARG A 331 39.60 -52.91 -10.93
CA ARG A 331 41.03 -52.49 -10.81
C ARG A 331 41.52 -51.69 -12.04
N ASP A 332 42.76 -51.18 -11.90
CA ASP A 332 43.74 -50.64 -12.88
C ASP A 332 43.58 -49.18 -13.30
N GLY A 333 44.57 -48.28 -13.27
CA GLY A 333 46.01 -48.32 -12.96
C GLY A 333 46.67 -47.06 -13.54
N SER A 334 47.79 -46.61 -12.93
CA SER A 334 48.83 -45.68 -13.49
C SER A 334 48.79 -44.16 -13.17
N ALA A 335 49.40 -43.82 -12.03
CA ALA A 335 50.51 -42.87 -11.75
C ALA A 335 50.76 -41.52 -12.52
N LEU A 336 50.76 -40.43 -11.71
CA LEU A 336 51.72 -39.29 -11.55
C LEU A 336 51.89 -38.19 -12.64
N PRO A 337 52.42 -36.96 -12.30
CA PRO A 337 52.57 -36.26 -11.00
C PRO A 337 52.10 -34.77 -10.98
N ALA A 338 52.14 -34.16 -9.79
CA ALA A 338 51.83 -32.75 -9.48
C ALA A 338 52.99 -31.77 -9.79
N PRO A 339 52.72 -30.45 -10.02
CA PRO A 339 53.75 -29.43 -10.01
C PRO A 339 53.85 -28.67 -8.68
N GLN A 340 55.06 -28.19 -8.46
CA GLN A 340 55.63 -27.59 -7.26
C GLN A 340 55.17 -26.14 -7.05
N THR A 341 55.16 -25.71 -5.79
CA THR A 341 55.24 -24.31 -5.34
C THR A 341 56.52 -23.63 -5.84
N PRO A 342 56.54 -22.29 -5.87
CA PRO A 342 57.72 -21.59 -5.38
C PRO A 342 57.38 -20.57 -4.29
N ALA A 343 58.29 -20.48 -3.33
CA ALA A 343 58.42 -19.36 -2.41
C ALA A 343 59.31 -18.29 -3.05
N SER A 344 58.92 -17.02 -2.91
CA SER A 344 59.74 -15.86 -2.53
C SER A 344 58.84 -14.63 -2.44
#